data_AF-A0A9P7B395-F1
#
_entry.id   AF-A0A9P7B395-F1
#
_cell.length_a   1.000
_cell.length_b   1.000
_cell.length_c   1.000
_cell.angle_alpha   90.00
_cell.angle_beta   90.00
_cell.angle_gamma   90.00
#
_symmetry.space_group_name_H-M   'P 1'
#
loop_
_entity.id
_entity.type
_entity.pdbx_description
1 polymer ?
#
loop_
_entity_poly.entity_id
_entity_poly.type
_entity_poly.pdbx_seq_one_letter_code
_entity_poly.pdbx_strand_id
1 'polypeptide(L)'
;MLLPPPIPAPVGLHQLLVDPSHAHHTRNLAQANQARGAVRTALRQTTKQPLPQADWSAAVQAIQEYLGYLAAILACLEADDLVVRSDPVLFQWRSSLSSVPLRKGSRRRVTLPSWHAELTATLLAYALCLANQASSLVASLGSYEISKSVSSAAIAVHDETINSAADTLCRASGVLTYLAETVIPRWEAAVGTEALKSRPVEMTREVATALAKMCLADANLLAIRRLLSRSLSVAHSTTTPGPPLPPGHPSPSLLAKLHLHVYSLYDQARTLVKTVSLAGVNNLGGGGGGGAGAAGGGAGEMILPVRRYLSDGRTLALALSYKWLGVDAGEKVASPPTTGDALGYLALAASELESLEDKDKGFRKLKGFGKGREAGKGRKGKVQEEKESTEAFRSAYKKVNDTVHFQPITPAQTLISRLPSGRAALAPKPFSLPPPTFRPSAGGGPPYPPPPPHKVPPPLPPPDGTYPGGDNGGAGVGEGDDSSDDEDGMDGAELGDYFGAGQYF
;
A
#
# COMPACT_ATOMS: atom_id res chain seq x y z
N MET A 1 5.59 -2.88 -2.87
CA MET A 1 6.63 -1.97 -3.40
C MET A 1 7.29 -1.36 -2.19
N LEU A 2 8.62 -1.35 -2.11
CA LEU A 2 9.27 -0.69 -0.98
C LEU A 2 9.06 0.83 -1.05
N LEU A 3 8.14 1.31 -0.21
CA LEU A 3 7.87 2.72 -0.01
C LEU A 3 8.64 3.13 1.26
N PRO A 4 9.75 3.88 1.16
CA PRO A 4 10.51 4.27 2.33
C PRO A 4 9.62 5.09 3.27
N PRO A 5 9.40 4.68 4.54
CA PRO A 5 8.66 5.48 5.50
C PRO A 5 9.44 6.76 5.84
N PRO A 6 8.76 7.87 6.18
CA PRO A 6 9.44 9.03 6.75
C PRO A 6 10.05 8.65 8.12
N ILE A 7 11.24 9.16 8.41
CA ILE A 7 11.99 8.81 9.63
C ILE A 7 12.09 10.04 10.55
N PRO A 8 11.72 9.95 11.84
CA PRO A 8 11.79 11.08 12.76
C PRO A 8 13.22 11.45 13.15
N ALA A 9 13.46 12.74 13.39
CA ALA A 9 14.63 13.21 14.11
C ALA A 9 14.55 12.87 15.61
N PRO A 10 15.67 12.88 16.35
CA PRO A 10 15.63 13.03 17.80
C PRO A 10 14.83 14.29 18.20
N VAL A 11 14.10 14.20 19.30
CA VAL A 11 13.44 15.32 19.98
C VAL A 11 13.35 14.97 21.47
N GLY A 12 13.29 15.97 22.35
CA GLY A 12 12.90 15.80 23.75
C GLY A 12 11.46 16.25 23.95
N LEU A 13 10.49 15.34 24.10
CA LEU A 13 9.08 15.71 24.31
C LEU A 13 8.91 16.54 25.61
N HIS A 14 9.69 16.22 26.65
CA HIS A 14 9.83 16.98 27.89
C HIS A 14 10.46 18.38 27.75
N GLN A 15 10.92 18.76 26.55
CA GLN A 15 11.43 20.09 26.22
C GLN A 15 10.37 20.93 25.49
N LEU A 16 9.46 20.27 24.77
CA LEU A 16 8.35 20.89 24.02
C LEU A 16 7.11 21.12 24.88
N LEU A 17 6.96 20.34 25.96
CA LEU A 17 5.80 20.35 26.86
C LEU A 17 6.17 20.79 28.27
N VAL A 18 5.18 21.30 28.99
CA VAL A 18 5.19 21.55 30.43
C VAL A 18 4.02 20.76 31.03
N ASP A 19 4.29 20.04 32.12
CA ASP A 19 3.29 19.47 33.02
C ASP A 19 3.13 20.45 34.19
N PRO A 20 2.03 21.23 34.27
CA PRO A 20 1.86 22.23 35.34
C PRO A 20 1.74 21.61 36.74
N SER A 21 1.36 20.33 36.83
CA SER A 21 1.35 19.58 38.09
C SER A 21 2.74 19.10 38.52
N HIS A 22 3.70 19.12 37.59
CA HIS A 22 5.05 18.53 37.65
C HIS A 22 5.12 17.01 37.95
N ALA A 23 4.04 16.36 38.38
CA ALA A 23 4.05 14.99 38.87
C ALA A 23 3.19 14.00 38.04
N HIS A 24 2.07 14.44 37.46
CA HIS A 24 1.07 13.54 36.86
C HIS A 24 1.50 12.96 35.51
N HIS A 25 2.21 13.74 34.69
CA HIS A 25 2.54 13.39 33.32
C HIS A 25 4.05 13.29 33.06
N THR A 26 4.93 13.79 33.94
CA THR A 26 6.40 13.66 33.84
C THR A 26 6.89 12.25 33.47
N ARG A 27 6.43 11.19 34.14
CA ARG A 27 6.78 9.79 33.80
C ARG A 27 6.24 9.38 32.42
N ASN A 28 5.00 9.74 32.13
CA ASN A 28 4.32 9.43 30.87
C ASN A 28 5.03 10.07 29.66
N LEU A 29 5.53 11.31 29.82
CA LEU A 29 6.32 12.01 28.80
C LEU A 29 7.70 11.38 28.58
N ALA A 30 8.34 10.84 29.63
CA ALA A 30 9.59 10.09 29.49
C ALA A 30 9.39 8.80 28.69
N GLN A 31 8.33 8.04 28.98
CA GLN A 31 7.98 6.81 28.25
C GLN A 31 7.57 7.10 26.80
N ALA A 32 6.78 8.14 26.55
CA ALA A 32 6.46 8.60 25.20
C ALA A 32 7.72 8.96 24.39
N ASN A 33 8.72 9.55 25.04
CA ASN A 33 10.00 9.91 24.42
C ASN A 33 10.84 8.66 24.09
N GLN A 34 10.79 7.63 24.95
CA GLN A 34 11.41 6.32 24.71
C GLN A 34 10.76 5.59 23.53
N ALA A 35 9.43 5.50 23.49
CA ALA A 35 8.68 4.88 22.39
C ALA A 35 8.96 5.57 21.04
N ARG A 36 9.00 6.90 21.02
CA ARG A 36 9.42 7.69 19.85
C ARG A 36 10.88 7.40 19.43
N GLY A 37 11.75 7.13 20.41
CA GLY A 37 13.11 6.65 20.20
C GLY A 37 13.14 5.27 19.54
N ALA A 38 12.34 4.32 20.03
CA ALA A 38 12.21 2.97 19.47
C ALA A 38 11.71 3.00 18.01
N VAL A 39 10.68 3.80 17.70
CA VAL A 39 10.22 4.05 16.32
C VAL A 39 11.37 4.49 15.41
N ARG A 40 12.19 5.46 15.85
CA ARG A 40 13.35 5.94 15.08
C ARG A 40 14.39 4.83 14.84
N THR A 41 14.61 3.96 15.83
CA THR A 41 15.59 2.87 15.77
C THR A 41 15.11 1.75 14.84
N ALA A 42 13.90 1.23 15.05
CA ALA A 42 13.29 0.19 14.21
C ALA A 42 13.24 0.64 12.74
N LEU A 43 12.70 1.84 12.46
CA LEU A 43 12.65 2.38 11.09
C LEU A 43 14.03 2.51 10.43
N ARG A 44 15.10 2.74 11.20
CA ARG A 44 16.49 2.79 10.69
C ARG A 44 17.12 1.42 10.48
N GLN A 45 16.71 0.40 11.24
CA GLN A 45 17.19 -0.98 11.10
C GLN A 45 16.47 -1.65 9.91
N THR A 46 15.14 -1.67 9.92
CA THR A 46 14.32 -2.27 8.85
C THR A 46 14.61 -1.68 7.48
N THR A 47 14.87 -0.37 7.36
CA THR A 47 15.21 0.26 6.06
C THR A 47 16.64 0.04 5.57
N LYS A 48 17.52 -0.60 6.36
CA LYS A 48 18.82 -1.13 5.89
C LYS A 48 18.70 -2.56 5.34
N GLN A 49 17.70 -3.33 5.79
CA GLN A 49 17.57 -4.74 5.46
C GLN A 49 16.92 -4.94 4.07
N PRO A 50 17.38 -5.93 3.27
CA PRO A 50 16.70 -6.33 2.04
C PRO A 50 15.39 -7.07 2.34
N LEU A 51 14.53 -7.23 1.33
CA LEU A 51 13.38 -8.13 1.40
C LEU A 51 13.76 -9.55 0.97
N PRO A 52 13.21 -10.61 1.58
CA PRO A 52 12.17 -10.59 2.63
C PRO A 52 12.68 -10.41 4.08
N GLN A 53 13.99 -10.27 4.30
CA GLN A 53 14.61 -10.27 5.64
C GLN A 53 14.25 -9.06 6.53
N ALA A 54 13.75 -7.97 5.94
CA ALA A 54 13.42 -6.75 6.66
C ALA A 54 12.22 -6.93 7.62
N ASP A 55 12.48 -6.77 8.93
CA ASP A 55 11.43 -6.86 9.95
C ASP A 55 10.56 -5.60 9.99
N TRP A 56 9.52 -5.59 9.16
CA TRP A 56 8.48 -4.57 9.17
C TRP A 56 7.49 -4.74 10.33
N SER A 57 7.42 -5.92 10.95
CA SER A 57 6.55 -6.23 12.09
C SER A 57 6.95 -5.45 13.33
N ALA A 58 8.24 -5.46 13.71
CA ALA A 58 8.75 -4.68 14.83
C ALA A 58 8.57 -3.16 14.61
N ALA A 59 8.77 -2.68 13.37
CA ALA A 59 8.51 -1.28 13.02
C ALA A 59 7.01 -0.91 13.14
N VAL A 60 6.11 -1.79 12.70
CA VAL A 60 4.65 -1.65 12.86
C VAL A 60 4.27 -1.61 14.35
N GLN A 61 4.82 -2.49 15.18
CA GLN A 61 4.55 -2.54 16.62
C GLN A 61 5.04 -1.29 17.37
N ALA A 62 6.30 -0.88 17.16
CA ALA A 62 6.86 0.33 17.80
C ALA A 62 6.06 1.60 17.46
N ILE A 63 5.55 1.69 16.22
CA ILE A 63 4.69 2.81 15.82
C ILE A 63 3.31 2.73 16.49
N GLN A 64 2.72 1.55 16.66
CA GLN A 64 1.45 1.40 17.39
C GLN A 64 1.57 1.81 18.87
N GLU A 65 2.68 1.45 19.53
CA GLU A 65 2.96 1.88 20.90
C GLU A 65 3.06 3.41 20.98
N TYR A 66 3.88 4.02 20.11
CA TYR A 66 4.05 5.47 20.10
C TYR A 66 2.74 6.22 19.74
N LEU A 67 1.90 5.67 18.87
CA LEU A 67 0.58 6.26 18.55
C LEU A 67 -0.35 6.32 19.78
N GLY A 68 -0.29 5.36 20.71
CA GLY A 68 -1.05 5.40 21.96
C GLY A 68 -0.59 6.53 22.89
N TYR A 69 0.73 6.75 22.99
CA TYR A 69 1.28 7.89 23.74
C TYR A 69 0.97 9.23 23.05
N LEU A 70 1.02 9.30 21.72
CA LEU A 70 0.73 10.51 20.96
C LEU A 70 -0.76 10.89 21.03
N ALA A 71 -1.67 9.91 21.03
CA ALA A 71 -3.09 10.13 21.30
C ALA A 71 -3.34 10.64 22.72
N ALA A 72 -2.60 10.14 23.72
CA ALA A 72 -2.68 10.63 25.10
C ALA A 72 -2.13 12.06 25.27
N ILE A 73 -1.01 12.39 24.62
CA ILE A 73 -0.47 13.76 24.61
C ILE A 73 -1.49 14.73 23.99
N LEU A 74 -2.10 14.36 22.85
CA LEU A 74 -3.15 15.18 22.22
C LEU A 74 -4.37 15.35 23.14
N ALA A 75 -4.85 14.30 23.80
CA ALA A 75 -5.97 14.39 24.73
C ALA A 75 -5.67 15.26 25.97
N CYS A 76 -4.44 15.25 26.49
CA CYS A 76 -4.03 16.13 27.60
C CYS A 76 -3.77 17.58 27.16
N LEU A 77 -3.38 17.81 25.89
CA LEU A 77 -3.34 19.16 25.29
C LEU A 77 -4.75 19.72 25.06
N GLU A 78 -5.70 18.89 24.62
CA GLU A 78 -7.12 19.25 24.46
C GLU A 78 -7.84 19.47 25.81
N ALA A 79 -7.20 19.15 26.94
CA ALA A 79 -7.72 19.28 28.31
C ALA A 79 -6.89 20.21 29.21
N ASP A 80 -5.92 20.96 28.65
CA ASP A 80 -4.98 21.87 29.34
C ASP A 80 -4.10 21.25 30.45
N ASP A 81 -4.19 19.94 30.70
CA ASP A 81 -3.32 19.17 31.62
C ASP A 81 -1.85 19.13 31.17
N LEU A 82 -1.59 19.36 29.88
CA LEU A 82 -0.26 19.59 29.31
C LEU A 82 -0.26 20.91 28.53
N VAL A 83 0.80 21.71 28.71
CA VAL A 83 0.94 23.01 28.05
C VAL A 83 2.14 23.01 27.10
N VAL A 84 1.99 23.63 25.93
CA VAL A 84 3.08 23.83 24.96
C VAL A 84 4.07 24.88 25.47
N ARG A 85 5.37 24.54 25.49
CA ARG A 85 6.43 25.46 25.94
C ARG A 85 6.82 26.52 24.91
N SER A 86 6.60 26.25 23.63
CA SER A 86 6.97 27.14 22.52
C SER A 86 6.02 26.93 21.34
N ASP A 87 5.35 27.99 20.92
CA ASP A 87 4.54 28.02 19.70
C ASP A 87 5.33 28.74 18.58
N PRO A 88 5.49 28.15 17.37
CA PRO A 88 5.09 26.81 16.97
C PRO A 88 5.97 25.70 17.58
N VAL A 89 5.34 24.57 17.93
CA VAL A 89 6.05 23.32 18.20
C VAL A 89 6.59 22.76 16.88
N LEU A 90 7.91 22.52 16.80
CA LEU A 90 8.59 22.13 15.55
C LEU A 90 9.13 20.70 15.61
N PHE A 91 8.53 19.80 14.84
CA PHE A 91 9.02 18.43 14.65
C PHE A 91 9.86 18.32 13.39
N GLN A 92 10.96 17.55 13.43
CA GLN A 92 11.76 17.29 12.23
C GLN A 92 11.58 15.84 11.75
N TRP A 93 11.23 15.69 10.48
CA TRP A 93 11.07 14.40 9.81
C TRP A 93 11.85 14.37 8.50
N ARG A 94 12.43 13.22 8.15
CA ARG A 94 13.03 13.01 6.83
C ARG A 94 11.94 12.58 5.85
N SER A 95 11.62 13.46 4.89
CA SER A 95 10.79 13.12 3.71
C SER A 95 11.44 12.00 2.89
N SER A 96 10.61 11.22 2.21
CA SER A 96 10.98 9.96 1.60
C SER A 96 10.36 9.71 0.21
N LEU A 97 9.26 10.40 -0.13
CA LEU A 97 8.52 10.23 -1.39
C LEU A 97 8.47 11.50 -2.27
N SER A 98 9.03 12.63 -1.81
CA SER A 98 9.24 13.85 -2.61
C SER A 98 10.58 13.82 -3.37
N SER A 99 10.59 14.33 -4.61
CA SER A 99 11.73 14.25 -5.54
C SER A 99 12.58 15.53 -5.62
N VAL A 100 12.62 16.32 -4.54
CA VAL A 100 13.44 17.55 -4.48
C VAL A 100 14.92 17.22 -4.76
N PRO A 101 15.59 17.91 -5.71
CA PRO A 101 16.96 17.59 -6.09
C PRO A 101 17.94 17.78 -4.92
N LEU A 102 18.57 16.69 -4.51
CA LEU A 102 19.50 16.65 -3.39
C LEU A 102 20.86 17.26 -3.78
N ARG A 103 21.29 18.31 -3.09
CA ARG A 103 22.73 18.63 -3.01
C ARG A 103 23.44 17.51 -2.25
N LYS A 104 24.65 17.11 -2.68
CA LYS A 104 25.48 16.10 -2.00
C LYS A 104 25.56 16.41 -0.49
N GLY A 105 25.36 15.39 0.34
CA GLY A 105 25.49 15.46 1.80
C GLY A 105 24.19 15.64 2.59
N SER A 106 23.12 16.21 2.03
CA SER A 106 21.89 16.52 2.80
C SER A 106 20.64 15.81 2.29
N ARG A 107 20.33 14.63 2.88
CA ARG A 107 18.99 14.02 2.85
C ARG A 107 18.06 14.90 3.73
N ARG A 108 17.55 16.00 3.17
CA ARG A 108 16.89 17.12 3.89
C ARG A 108 15.83 16.63 4.88
N ARG A 109 15.97 17.05 6.14
CA ARG A 109 14.88 17.01 7.12
C ARG A 109 13.94 18.18 6.85
N VAL A 110 12.64 17.92 6.86
CA VAL A 110 11.61 18.95 6.81
C VAL A 110 11.15 19.21 8.23
N THR A 111 11.09 20.50 8.59
CA THR A 111 10.53 20.94 9.86
C THR A 111 9.03 21.16 9.68
N LEU A 112 8.23 20.55 10.55
CA LEU A 112 6.78 20.50 10.48
C LEU A 112 6.20 21.10 11.78
N PRO A 113 5.32 22.12 11.69
CA PRO A 113 4.71 22.74 12.86
C PRO A 113 3.47 21.97 13.34
N SER A 114 3.22 21.99 14.65
CA SER A 114 2.10 21.36 15.38
C SER A 114 2.18 19.83 15.57
N TRP A 115 1.59 19.37 16.69
CA TRP A 115 1.40 17.95 17.04
C TRP A 115 0.56 17.18 16.01
N HIS A 116 -0.33 17.85 15.28
CA HIS A 116 -1.04 17.20 14.17
C HIS A 116 -0.08 16.81 13.03
N ALA A 117 1.04 17.51 12.84
CA ALA A 117 2.06 17.10 11.86
C ALA A 117 2.88 15.88 12.32
N GLU A 118 3.20 15.82 13.60
CA GLU A 118 3.81 14.63 14.23
C GLU A 118 2.90 13.41 14.08
N LEU A 119 1.59 13.59 14.26
CA LEU A 119 0.58 12.55 14.01
C LEU A 119 0.47 12.20 12.52
N THR A 120 0.44 13.19 11.62
CA THR A 120 0.44 13.00 10.16
C THR A 120 1.63 12.16 9.71
N ALA A 121 2.84 12.50 10.18
CA ALA A 121 4.07 11.80 9.80
C ALA A 121 4.16 10.40 10.43
N THR A 122 3.72 10.23 11.68
CA THR A 122 3.66 8.92 12.36
C THR A 122 2.66 7.97 11.69
N LEU A 123 1.46 8.44 11.33
CA LEU A 123 0.47 7.63 10.61
C LEU A 123 0.89 7.31 9.17
N LEU A 124 1.57 8.24 8.49
CA LEU A 124 2.17 7.96 7.19
C LEU A 124 3.27 6.89 7.30
N ALA A 125 4.15 6.96 8.31
CA ALA A 125 5.11 5.89 8.58
C ALA A 125 4.40 4.56 8.87
N TYR A 126 3.35 4.55 9.69
CA TYR A 126 2.57 3.36 10.02
C TYR A 126 2.02 2.66 8.77
N ALA A 127 1.34 3.42 7.89
CA ALA A 127 0.76 2.86 6.67
C ALA A 127 1.80 2.35 5.67
N LEU A 128 2.93 3.05 5.52
CA LEU A 128 4.00 2.62 4.63
C LEU A 128 4.73 1.38 5.19
N CYS A 129 4.88 1.27 6.51
CA CYS A 129 5.37 0.05 7.15
C CYS A 129 4.42 -1.15 6.96
N LEU A 130 3.10 -0.97 7.07
CA LEU A 130 2.11 -2.00 6.73
C LEU A 130 2.20 -2.42 5.26
N ALA A 131 2.28 -1.47 4.32
CA ALA A 131 2.43 -1.76 2.89
C ALA A 131 3.74 -2.51 2.56
N ASN A 132 4.82 -2.22 3.31
CA ASN A 132 6.09 -2.93 3.18
C ASN A 132 6.07 -4.31 3.88
N GLN A 133 5.34 -4.48 4.98
CA GLN A 133 5.11 -5.78 5.63
C GLN A 133 4.37 -6.72 4.67
N ALA A 134 3.28 -6.25 4.05
CA ALA A 134 2.58 -6.98 2.99
C ALA A 134 3.49 -7.27 1.79
N SER A 135 4.36 -6.32 1.41
CA SER A 135 5.38 -6.55 0.37
C SER A 135 6.36 -7.67 0.75
N SER A 136 6.73 -7.82 2.03
CA SER A 136 7.60 -8.90 2.50
C SER A 136 6.90 -10.27 2.46
N LEU A 137 5.65 -10.33 2.92
CA LEU A 137 4.80 -11.54 2.85
C LEU A 137 4.56 -11.99 1.39
N VAL A 138 4.51 -11.06 0.44
CA VAL A 138 4.43 -11.39 -1.00
C VAL A 138 5.79 -11.81 -1.57
N ALA A 139 6.89 -11.25 -1.06
CA ALA A 139 8.25 -11.60 -1.48
C ALA A 139 8.63 -13.05 -1.09
N SER A 140 8.30 -13.47 0.13
CA SER A 140 8.63 -14.81 0.65
C SER A 140 7.93 -15.97 -0.09
N LEU A 141 6.85 -15.70 -0.83
CA LEU A 141 6.13 -16.67 -1.65
C LEU A 141 6.79 -16.96 -3.01
N GLY A 142 7.63 -16.04 -3.51
CA GLY A 142 8.22 -16.14 -4.84
C GLY A 142 7.19 -16.35 -5.97
N SER A 143 7.57 -17.17 -6.94
CA SER A 143 6.82 -17.48 -8.17
C SER A 143 6.26 -18.92 -8.16
N TYR A 144 5.70 -19.37 -7.04
CA TYR A 144 5.16 -20.73 -6.89
C TYR A 144 4.11 -21.11 -7.96
N GLU A 145 3.42 -20.11 -8.52
CA GLU A 145 2.39 -20.22 -9.57
C GLU A 145 2.89 -20.85 -10.89
N ILE A 146 4.21 -20.94 -11.08
CA ILE A 146 4.87 -21.49 -12.29
C ILE A 146 5.52 -22.86 -11.96
N SER A 147 5.48 -23.30 -10.70
CA SER A 147 6.04 -24.58 -10.28
C SER A 147 5.11 -25.73 -10.64
N LYS A 148 5.64 -26.71 -11.39
CA LYS A 148 4.89 -27.87 -11.90
C LYS A 148 4.48 -28.89 -10.82
N SER A 149 4.81 -28.65 -9.54
CA SER A 149 4.63 -29.61 -8.46
C SER A 149 4.40 -28.95 -7.09
N VAL A 150 3.49 -27.97 -7.01
CA VAL A 150 3.04 -27.43 -5.72
C VAL A 150 1.99 -28.36 -5.11
N SER A 151 2.18 -28.80 -3.86
CA SER A 151 1.20 -29.64 -3.16
C SER A 151 -0.02 -28.82 -2.73
N SER A 152 -1.17 -29.47 -2.56
CA SER A 152 -2.40 -28.83 -2.05
C SER A 152 -2.20 -28.15 -0.69
N ALA A 153 -1.38 -28.76 0.18
CA ALA A 153 -1.00 -28.17 1.46
C ALA A 153 -0.15 -26.89 1.30
N ALA A 154 0.80 -26.87 0.35
CA ALA A 154 1.58 -25.67 0.05
C ALA A 154 0.71 -24.56 -0.56
N ILE A 155 -0.23 -24.90 -1.46
CA ILE A 155 -1.22 -23.95 -1.98
C ILE A 155 -2.02 -23.31 -0.84
N ALA A 156 -2.46 -24.07 0.17
CA ALA A 156 -3.18 -23.53 1.32
C ALA A 156 -2.36 -22.51 2.13
N VAL A 157 -1.09 -22.82 2.42
CA VAL A 157 -0.17 -21.90 3.12
C VAL A 157 0.12 -20.64 2.29
N HIS A 158 0.24 -20.78 0.96
CA HIS A 158 0.39 -19.62 0.06
C HIS A 158 -0.88 -18.75 0.04
N ASP A 159 -2.07 -19.35 -0.07
CA ASP A 159 -3.37 -18.67 -0.01
C ASP A 159 -3.56 -17.91 1.33
N GLU A 160 -3.14 -18.51 2.45
CA GLU A 160 -3.17 -17.87 3.79
C GLU A 160 -2.21 -16.68 3.87
N THR A 161 -0.98 -16.83 3.39
CA THR A 161 0.01 -15.74 3.35
C THR A 161 -0.48 -14.58 2.47
N ILE A 162 -1.12 -14.89 1.33
CA ILE A 162 -1.76 -13.90 0.44
C ILE A 162 -2.92 -13.19 1.16
N ASN A 163 -3.74 -13.89 1.94
CA ASN A 163 -4.78 -13.27 2.77
C ASN A 163 -4.18 -12.27 3.76
N SER A 164 -3.15 -12.68 4.50
CA SER A 164 -2.47 -11.83 5.50
C SER A 164 -1.87 -10.57 4.87
N ALA A 165 -1.24 -10.70 3.71
CA ALA A 165 -0.72 -9.55 2.95
C ALA A 165 -1.83 -8.62 2.43
N ALA A 166 -2.93 -9.17 1.88
CA ALA A 166 -4.05 -8.40 1.38
C ALA A 166 -4.81 -7.67 2.52
N ASP A 167 -4.97 -8.30 3.67
CA ASP A 167 -5.56 -7.71 4.87
C ASP A 167 -4.72 -6.54 5.38
N THR A 168 -3.40 -6.74 5.45
CA THR A 168 -2.42 -5.72 5.85
C THR A 168 -2.44 -4.50 4.92
N LEU A 169 -2.62 -4.70 3.61
CA LEU A 169 -2.83 -3.61 2.65
C LEU A 169 -4.19 -2.91 2.82
N CYS A 170 -5.26 -3.64 3.18
CA CYS A 170 -6.56 -3.03 3.50
C CYS A 170 -6.50 -2.19 4.79
N ARG A 171 -5.67 -2.58 5.77
CA ARG A 171 -5.33 -1.77 6.95
C ARG A 171 -4.54 -0.52 6.57
N ALA A 172 -3.50 -0.65 5.74
CA ALA A 172 -2.69 0.48 5.26
C ALA A 172 -3.56 1.51 4.51
N SER A 173 -4.45 1.03 3.64
CA SER A 173 -5.43 1.86 2.94
C SER A 173 -6.34 2.62 3.91
N GLY A 174 -6.86 1.96 4.94
CA GLY A 174 -7.65 2.56 6.01
C GLY A 174 -6.95 3.69 6.77
N VAL A 175 -5.70 3.46 7.17
CA VAL A 175 -4.86 4.47 7.86
C VAL A 175 -4.67 5.70 6.97
N LEU A 176 -4.41 5.50 5.67
CA LEU A 176 -4.20 6.59 4.70
C LEU A 176 -5.49 7.35 4.37
N THR A 177 -6.65 6.67 4.39
CA THR A 177 -7.97 7.32 4.31
C THR A 177 -8.23 8.20 5.52
N TYR A 178 -8.07 7.67 6.75
CA TYR A 178 -8.20 8.45 7.99
C TYR A 178 -7.22 9.65 8.05
N LEU A 179 -5.98 9.44 7.58
CA LEU A 179 -4.97 10.49 7.44
C LEU A 179 -5.44 11.63 6.52
N ALA A 180 -5.99 11.30 5.35
CA ALA A 180 -6.48 12.27 4.38
C ALA A 180 -7.78 12.97 4.82
N GLU A 181 -8.71 12.25 5.43
CA GLU A 181 -10.07 12.74 5.70
C GLU A 181 -10.22 13.38 7.09
N THR A 182 -9.38 13.00 8.07
CA THR A 182 -9.47 13.50 9.46
C THR A 182 -8.23 14.26 9.91
N VAL A 183 -7.02 13.71 9.73
CA VAL A 183 -5.81 14.26 10.37
C VAL A 183 -5.20 15.43 9.61
N ILE A 184 -5.00 15.30 8.29
CA ILE A 184 -4.48 16.40 7.46
C ILE A 184 -5.42 17.63 7.50
N PRO A 185 -6.76 17.51 7.44
CA PRO A 185 -7.66 18.66 7.58
C PRO A 185 -7.57 19.37 8.94
N ARG A 186 -7.38 18.62 10.04
CA ARG A 186 -7.15 19.21 11.38
C ARG A 186 -5.80 19.94 11.45
N TRP A 187 -4.75 19.38 10.85
CA TRP A 187 -3.46 20.07 10.72
C TRP A 187 -3.60 21.36 9.90
N GLU A 188 -4.33 21.30 8.78
CA GLU A 188 -4.59 22.44 7.90
C GLU A 188 -5.33 23.58 8.61
N ALA A 189 -6.31 23.27 9.45
CA ALA A 189 -6.98 24.24 10.31
C ALA A 189 -6.08 24.81 11.41
N ALA A 190 -5.19 23.98 12.00
CA ALA A 190 -4.39 24.36 13.16
C ALA A 190 -3.16 25.24 12.86
N VAL A 191 -2.59 25.19 11.65
CA VAL A 191 -1.39 25.99 11.30
C VAL A 191 -1.58 26.95 10.11
N GLY A 192 -2.71 26.87 9.41
CA GLY A 192 -3.01 27.69 8.24
C GLY A 192 -2.16 27.38 7.01
N THR A 193 -2.48 28.03 5.89
CA THR A 193 -1.88 27.72 4.57
C THR A 193 -0.41 28.09 4.44
N GLU A 194 0.04 29.16 5.10
CA GLU A 194 1.41 29.67 5.02
C GLU A 194 2.43 28.69 5.61
N ALA A 195 2.14 28.17 6.80
CA ALA A 195 3.00 27.21 7.51
C ALA A 195 3.17 25.88 6.76
N LEU A 196 2.28 25.58 5.81
CA LEU A 196 2.28 24.36 5.00
C LEU A 196 3.03 24.49 3.67
N LYS A 197 3.51 25.68 3.28
CA LYS A 197 4.27 25.87 2.03
C LYS A 197 5.55 25.00 1.96
N SER A 198 6.07 24.60 3.11
CA SER A 198 7.24 23.72 3.28
C SER A 198 6.92 22.22 3.33
N ARG A 199 5.63 21.81 3.37
CA ARG A 199 5.27 20.40 3.62
C ARG A 199 5.70 19.47 2.48
N PRO A 200 6.09 18.20 2.79
CA PRO A 200 6.32 17.19 1.77
C PRO A 200 5.02 16.87 1.02
N VAL A 201 5.11 16.55 -0.28
CA VAL A 201 3.93 16.19 -1.08
C VAL A 201 3.23 14.95 -0.53
N GLU A 202 3.97 14.02 0.07
CA GLU A 202 3.42 12.83 0.74
C GLU A 202 2.58 13.13 2.00
N MET A 203 2.54 14.40 2.45
CA MET A 203 1.70 14.88 3.55
C MET A 203 0.58 15.83 3.06
N THR A 204 0.21 15.74 1.78
CA THR A 204 -0.98 16.37 1.20
C THR A 204 -2.16 15.39 1.18
N ARG A 205 -3.38 15.93 1.18
CA ARG A 205 -4.62 15.15 1.20
C ARG A 205 -4.75 14.26 -0.04
N GLU A 206 -4.34 14.78 -1.18
CA GLU A 206 -4.43 14.15 -2.50
C GLU A 206 -3.45 12.98 -2.59
N VAL A 207 -2.21 13.13 -2.12
CA VAL A 207 -1.24 12.02 -2.11
C VAL A 207 -1.57 10.98 -1.06
N ALA A 208 -2.03 11.37 0.14
CA ALA A 208 -2.52 10.40 1.14
C ALA A 208 -3.68 9.56 0.55
N THR A 209 -4.65 10.21 -0.11
CA THR A 209 -5.75 9.53 -0.84
C THR A 209 -5.24 8.65 -1.99
N ALA A 210 -4.21 9.09 -2.73
CA ALA A 210 -3.62 8.30 -3.81
C ALA A 210 -2.92 7.05 -3.29
N LEU A 211 -2.15 7.17 -2.20
CA LEU A 211 -1.50 6.04 -1.54
C LEU A 211 -2.55 5.07 -0.95
N ALA A 212 -3.66 5.58 -0.40
CA ALA A 212 -4.77 4.76 0.09
C ALA A 212 -5.36 3.89 -1.04
N LYS A 213 -5.64 4.50 -2.19
CA LYS A 213 -6.16 3.81 -3.39
C LYS A 213 -5.14 2.85 -4.01
N MET A 214 -3.85 3.18 -3.97
CA MET A 214 -2.77 2.28 -4.39
C MET A 214 -2.71 1.03 -3.52
N CYS A 215 -2.74 1.17 -2.18
CA CYS A 215 -2.77 0.01 -1.28
C CYS A 215 -4.02 -0.86 -1.49
N LEU A 216 -5.18 -0.25 -1.77
CA LEU A 216 -6.42 -0.98 -2.06
C LEU A 216 -6.37 -1.70 -3.42
N ALA A 217 -5.72 -1.14 -4.42
CA ALA A 217 -5.49 -1.78 -5.72
C ALA A 217 -4.57 -3.00 -5.59
N ASP A 218 -3.44 -2.84 -4.89
CA ASP A 218 -2.51 -3.92 -4.54
C ASP A 218 -3.23 -5.04 -3.74
N ALA A 219 -4.12 -4.70 -2.79
CA ALA A 219 -4.90 -5.68 -2.05
C ALA A 219 -5.91 -6.45 -2.94
N ASN A 220 -6.66 -5.73 -3.79
CA ASN A 220 -7.62 -6.35 -4.70
C ASN A 220 -6.91 -7.26 -5.72
N LEU A 221 -5.69 -6.92 -6.14
CA LEU A 221 -4.85 -7.80 -6.95
C LEU A 221 -4.45 -9.07 -6.18
N LEU A 222 -4.01 -8.99 -4.93
CA LEU A 222 -3.75 -10.19 -4.11
C LEU A 222 -5.00 -11.09 -3.97
N ALA A 223 -6.20 -10.50 -3.87
CA ALA A 223 -7.45 -11.27 -3.89
C ALA A 223 -7.70 -12.00 -5.22
N ILE A 224 -7.30 -11.42 -6.36
CA ILE A 224 -7.29 -12.09 -7.67
C ILE A 224 -6.24 -13.22 -7.69
N ARG A 225 -5.06 -13.04 -7.06
CA ARG A 225 -3.98 -14.06 -6.99
C ARG A 225 -4.52 -15.35 -6.39
N ARG A 226 -5.20 -15.21 -5.26
CA ARG A 226 -5.85 -16.29 -4.49
C ARG A 226 -7.11 -16.85 -5.15
N LEU A 227 -7.71 -16.13 -6.10
CA LEU A 227 -8.82 -16.64 -6.89
C LEU A 227 -8.30 -17.54 -8.02
N LEU A 228 -7.17 -17.15 -8.65
CA LEU A 228 -6.51 -17.91 -9.70
C LEU A 228 -5.67 -19.09 -9.17
N SER A 229 -5.03 -18.99 -8.00
CA SER A 229 -4.22 -20.07 -7.39
C SER A 229 -4.96 -21.41 -7.33
N ARG A 230 -6.29 -21.38 -7.18
CA ARG A 230 -7.18 -22.54 -7.12
C ARG A 230 -7.23 -23.35 -8.42
N SER A 231 -6.82 -22.79 -9.56
CA SER A 231 -6.71 -23.53 -10.82
C SER A 231 -5.37 -24.26 -10.99
N LEU A 232 -4.37 -24.04 -10.11
CA LEU A 232 -3.07 -24.75 -10.16
C LEU A 232 -3.18 -26.26 -9.95
N SER A 233 -4.27 -26.74 -9.33
CA SER A 233 -4.54 -28.18 -9.17
C SER A 233 -5.06 -28.85 -10.44
N VAL A 234 -5.37 -28.08 -11.49
CA VAL A 234 -5.96 -28.57 -12.76
C VAL A 234 -5.15 -28.12 -13.98
N ALA A 235 -4.51 -26.96 -13.93
CA ALA A 235 -3.71 -26.38 -15.01
C ALA A 235 -2.23 -26.28 -14.66
N HIS A 236 -1.35 -26.49 -15.65
CA HIS A 236 0.11 -26.32 -15.50
C HIS A 236 0.55 -24.85 -15.29
N SER A 237 -0.36 -23.89 -15.40
CA SER A 237 -0.17 -22.47 -15.13
C SER A 237 -1.53 -21.78 -14.90
N THR A 238 -1.57 -20.77 -14.02
CA THR A 238 -2.75 -19.90 -13.85
C THR A 238 -2.88 -18.84 -14.95
N THR A 239 -1.73 -18.45 -15.50
CA THR A 239 -1.55 -17.36 -16.47
C THR A 239 -1.73 -17.86 -17.90
N THR A 240 -1.34 -19.11 -18.20
CA THR A 240 -1.45 -19.75 -19.53
C THR A 240 -2.28 -21.07 -19.53
N PRO A 241 -3.54 -21.09 -19.01
CA PRO A 241 -4.37 -22.29 -19.05
C PRO A 241 -4.80 -22.70 -20.48
N GLY A 242 -4.88 -21.72 -21.39
CA GLY A 242 -5.33 -21.91 -22.77
C GLY A 242 -6.85 -22.07 -22.92
N PRO A 243 -7.38 -22.03 -24.16
CA PRO A 243 -8.76 -22.38 -24.48
C PRO A 243 -8.89 -23.87 -24.91
N PRO A 244 -9.99 -24.55 -24.55
CA PRO A 244 -11.03 -24.10 -23.63
C PRO A 244 -10.53 -24.05 -22.19
N LEU A 245 -11.14 -23.20 -21.36
CA LEU A 245 -10.75 -23.09 -19.96
C LEU A 245 -11.01 -24.40 -19.17
N PRO A 246 -10.13 -24.78 -18.23
CA PRO A 246 -10.29 -26.01 -17.46
C PRO A 246 -11.50 -25.96 -16.52
N PRO A 247 -12.17 -27.10 -16.28
CA PRO A 247 -13.31 -27.17 -15.36
C PRO A 247 -12.88 -26.76 -13.94
N GLY A 248 -13.52 -25.74 -13.39
CA GLY A 248 -13.17 -25.13 -12.10
C GLY A 248 -12.37 -23.84 -12.19
N HIS A 249 -11.98 -23.37 -13.38
CA HIS A 249 -11.42 -22.02 -13.56
C HIS A 249 -12.43 -20.93 -13.11
N PRO A 250 -11.99 -19.84 -12.46
CA PRO A 250 -12.88 -18.72 -12.12
C PRO A 250 -13.55 -18.09 -13.35
N SER A 251 -14.75 -17.52 -13.17
CA SER A 251 -15.49 -16.87 -14.27
C SER A 251 -14.66 -15.72 -14.91
N PRO A 252 -14.42 -15.73 -16.23
CA PRO A 252 -13.77 -14.63 -16.94
C PRO A 252 -14.48 -13.29 -16.74
N SER A 253 -15.83 -13.28 -16.82
CA SER A 253 -16.66 -12.10 -16.50
C SER A 253 -16.40 -11.53 -15.10
N LEU A 254 -16.06 -12.36 -14.12
CA LEU A 254 -15.70 -11.92 -12.77
C LEU A 254 -14.29 -11.33 -12.76
N LEU A 255 -13.30 -12.05 -13.30
CA LEU A 255 -11.90 -11.62 -13.37
C LEU A 255 -11.77 -10.25 -14.08
N ALA A 256 -12.46 -10.08 -15.21
CA ALA A 256 -12.58 -8.82 -15.93
C ALA A 256 -13.04 -7.66 -15.03
N LYS A 257 -14.12 -7.87 -14.27
CA LYS A 257 -14.70 -6.83 -13.39
C LYS A 257 -13.80 -6.54 -12.19
N LEU A 258 -13.09 -7.53 -11.65
CA LEU A 258 -12.09 -7.32 -10.61
C LEU A 258 -10.92 -6.47 -11.13
N HIS A 259 -10.38 -6.78 -12.32
CA HIS A 259 -9.31 -5.99 -12.94
C HIS A 259 -9.75 -4.57 -13.33
N LEU A 260 -11.01 -4.36 -13.79
CA LEU A 260 -11.55 -3.01 -14.02
C LEU A 260 -11.63 -2.16 -12.74
N HIS A 261 -11.90 -2.79 -11.59
CA HIS A 261 -11.87 -2.07 -10.31
C HIS A 261 -10.44 -1.66 -9.94
N VAL A 262 -9.47 -2.58 -10.04
CA VAL A 262 -8.04 -2.30 -9.84
C VAL A 262 -7.55 -1.16 -10.76
N TYR A 263 -7.91 -1.20 -12.04
CA TYR A 263 -7.65 -0.14 -13.00
C TYR A 263 -8.19 1.21 -12.51
N SER A 264 -9.44 1.25 -12.06
CA SER A 264 -10.07 2.49 -11.58
C SER A 264 -9.38 3.08 -10.35
N LEU A 265 -8.85 2.23 -9.45
CA LEU A 265 -8.11 2.66 -8.27
C LEU A 265 -6.73 3.24 -8.64
N TYR A 266 -5.97 2.57 -9.52
CA TYR A 266 -4.68 3.10 -9.99
C TYR A 266 -4.84 4.36 -10.85
N ASP A 267 -5.86 4.46 -11.71
CA ASP A 267 -6.10 5.66 -12.51
C ASP A 267 -6.45 6.88 -11.64
N GLN A 268 -7.31 6.70 -10.62
CA GLN A 268 -7.60 7.74 -9.63
C GLN A 268 -6.35 8.14 -8.83
N ALA A 269 -5.57 7.18 -8.34
CA ALA A 269 -4.33 7.45 -7.60
C ALA A 269 -3.30 8.20 -8.47
N ARG A 270 -3.12 7.77 -9.72
CA ARG A 270 -2.25 8.41 -10.72
C ARG A 270 -2.71 9.85 -11.03
N THR A 271 -4.02 10.08 -11.11
CA THR A 271 -4.59 11.41 -11.37
C THR A 271 -4.38 12.35 -10.18
N LEU A 272 -4.62 11.91 -8.96
CA LEU A 272 -4.32 12.67 -7.73
C LEU A 272 -2.83 13.03 -7.62
N VAL A 273 -1.93 12.08 -7.87
CA VAL A 273 -0.47 12.37 -7.90
C VAL A 273 -0.10 13.38 -8.98
N LYS A 274 -0.78 13.39 -10.13
CA LYS A 274 -0.57 14.38 -11.19
C LYS A 274 -1.04 15.78 -10.79
N THR A 275 -2.20 15.92 -10.12
CA THR A 275 -2.72 17.26 -9.78
C THR A 275 -1.80 18.00 -8.83
N VAL A 276 -1.24 17.32 -7.82
CA VAL A 276 -0.24 17.91 -6.90
C VAL A 276 1.04 18.32 -7.64
N SER A 277 1.55 17.49 -8.55
CA SER A 277 2.72 17.85 -9.36
C SER A 277 2.50 19.09 -10.22
N LEU A 278 1.29 19.28 -10.79
CA LEU A 278 0.95 20.45 -11.59
C LEU A 278 0.76 21.72 -10.74
N ALA A 279 0.17 21.60 -9.55
CA ALA A 279 0.01 22.71 -8.61
C ALA A 279 1.37 23.31 -8.18
N GLY A 280 2.39 22.46 -7.99
CA GLY A 280 3.77 22.88 -7.71
C GLY A 280 4.43 23.68 -8.85
N VAL A 281 4.03 23.44 -10.11
CA VAL A 281 4.54 24.18 -11.28
C VAL A 281 3.84 25.53 -11.43
N ASN A 282 2.51 25.58 -11.26
CA ASN A 282 1.75 26.81 -11.48
C ASN A 282 2.10 27.93 -10.47
N ASN A 283 2.50 27.58 -9.24
CA ASN A 283 2.97 28.54 -8.23
C ASN A 283 4.35 29.18 -8.55
N LEU A 284 4.97 28.86 -9.69
CA LEU A 284 6.21 29.49 -10.17
C LEU A 284 6.00 30.42 -11.38
N GLY A 285 4.76 30.55 -11.88
CA GLY A 285 4.42 31.31 -13.08
C GLY A 285 4.18 32.80 -12.86
N GLY A 286 5.18 33.56 -12.38
CA GLY A 286 4.99 34.95 -11.93
C GLY A 286 6.13 35.95 -12.20
N GLY A 287 7.13 35.63 -13.02
CA GLY A 287 8.20 36.56 -13.33
C GLY A 287 9.23 36.04 -14.32
N GLY A 288 9.31 36.64 -15.51
CA GLY A 288 10.37 36.37 -16.47
C GLY A 288 11.63 37.16 -16.12
N GLY A 289 12.68 36.50 -15.64
CA GLY A 289 13.96 37.14 -15.34
C GLY A 289 15.06 36.13 -15.06
N GLY A 290 16.16 36.19 -15.81
CA GLY A 290 17.32 35.32 -15.61
C GLY A 290 18.11 35.72 -14.38
N GLY A 291 17.91 35.03 -13.25
CA GLY A 291 18.59 35.32 -11.99
C GLY A 291 18.98 34.04 -11.23
N ALA A 292 20.27 33.73 -11.18
CA ALA A 292 20.78 32.57 -10.45
C ALA A 292 20.97 32.88 -8.96
N GLY A 293 19.93 32.71 -8.15
CA GLY A 293 20.07 32.69 -6.69
C GLY A 293 18.92 33.27 -5.87
N ALA A 294 17.87 32.47 -5.65
CA ALA A 294 16.92 32.66 -4.54
C ALA A 294 16.42 31.29 -4.06
N ALA A 295 16.12 31.15 -2.76
CA ALA A 295 15.64 29.90 -2.16
C ALA A 295 14.13 29.98 -1.88
N GLY A 296 13.33 29.08 -2.47
CA GLY A 296 11.87 29.13 -2.34
C GLY A 296 11.09 27.95 -2.95
N GLY A 297 11.67 26.74 -2.96
CA GLY A 297 11.02 25.56 -3.55
C GLY A 297 10.02 24.88 -2.61
N GLY A 298 8.72 25.13 -2.80
CA GLY A 298 7.63 24.40 -2.14
C GLY A 298 7.29 23.07 -2.84
N ALA A 299 6.59 22.18 -2.12
CA ALA A 299 5.89 20.98 -2.63
C ALA A 299 6.53 20.26 -3.85
N GLY A 300 7.77 19.78 -3.72
CA GLY A 300 8.46 19.08 -4.81
C GLY A 300 7.80 17.74 -5.18
N GLU A 301 7.73 17.42 -6.48
CA GLU A 301 6.94 16.32 -7.07
C GLU A 301 7.10 14.94 -6.38
N MET A 302 6.14 14.05 -6.58
CA MET A 302 6.27 12.64 -6.17
C MET A 302 7.43 11.93 -6.90
N ILE A 303 8.18 11.08 -6.20
CA ILE A 303 9.30 10.32 -6.79
C ILE A 303 8.88 9.47 -8.00
N LEU A 304 9.77 9.43 -9.00
CA LEU A 304 9.55 8.77 -10.28
C LEU A 304 9.14 7.28 -10.15
N PRO A 305 9.68 6.46 -9.22
CA PRO A 305 9.23 5.08 -9.04
C PRO A 305 7.73 4.95 -8.72
N VAL A 306 7.17 5.82 -7.88
CA VAL A 306 5.72 5.80 -7.55
C VAL A 306 4.89 6.24 -8.75
N ARG A 307 5.29 7.32 -9.45
CA ARG A 307 4.63 7.78 -10.68
C ARG A 307 4.63 6.70 -11.77
N ARG A 308 5.72 5.96 -11.91
CA ARG A 308 5.85 4.82 -12.83
C ARG A 308 4.99 3.65 -12.38
N TYR A 309 5.08 3.24 -11.12
CA TYR A 309 4.31 2.12 -10.57
C TYR A 309 2.79 2.29 -10.79
N LEU A 310 2.25 3.47 -10.46
CA LEU A 310 0.84 3.82 -10.69
C LEU A 310 0.47 3.86 -12.18
N SER A 311 1.40 4.26 -13.06
CA SER A 311 1.14 4.30 -14.51
C SER A 311 1.17 2.91 -15.16
N ASP A 312 2.02 2.02 -14.66
CA ASP A 312 2.21 0.68 -15.20
C ASP A 312 1.16 -0.29 -14.68
N GLY A 313 0.89 -0.31 -13.37
CA GLY A 313 -0.17 -1.12 -12.76
C GLY A 313 -1.56 -0.78 -13.30
N ARG A 314 -1.81 0.49 -13.62
CA ARG A 314 -3.00 0.94 -14.35
C ARG A 314 -3.14 0.26 -15.72
N THR A 315 -2.13 0.41 -16.60
CA THR A 315 -2.20 -0.17 -17.96
C THR A 315 -2.28 -1.70 -17.90
N LEU A 316 -1.56 -2.33 -16.97
CA LEU A 316 -1.60 -3.78 -16.80
C LEU A 316 -2.97 -4.28 -16.33
N ALA A 317 -3.59 -3.62 -15.34
CA ALA A 317 -4.95 -3.95 -14.92
C ALA A 317 -5.98 -3.72 -16.03
N LEU A 318 -5.81 -2.70 -16.88
CA LEU A 318 -6.66 -2.48 -18.05
C LEU A 318 -6.49 -3.62 -19.08
N ALA A 319 -5.24 -3.96 -19.43
CA ALA A 319 -4.93 -5.04 -20.35
C ALA A 319 -5.51 -6.39 -19.90
N LEU A 320 -5.33 -6.75 -18.61
CA LEU A 320 -5.88 -7.97 -18.03
C LEU A 320 -7.42 -7.95 -18.03
N SER A 321 -8.05 -6.78 -17.82
CA SER A 321 -9.50 -6.70 -17.96
C SER A 321 -9.98 -6.94 -19.39
N TYR A 322 -9.30 -6.39 -20.41
CA TYR A 322 -9.59 -6.68 -21.80
C TYR A 322 -9.35 -8.15 -22.15
N LYS A 323 -8.28 -8.77 -21.65
CA LYS A 323 -8.00 -10.21 -21.82
C LYS A 323 -9.18 -11.04 -21.31
N TRP A 324 -9.61 -10.81 -20.07
CA TRP A 324 -10.70 -11.59 -19.48
C TRP A 324 -12.08 -11.29 -20.08
N LEU A 325 -12.35 -10.07 -20.57
CA LEU A 325 -13.55 -9.78 -21.38
C LEU A 325 -13.53 -10.52 -22.72
N GLY A 326 -12.36 -10.61 -23.36
CA GLY A 326 -12.17 -11.36 -24.60
C GLY A 326 -12.40 -12.86 -24.40
N VAL A 327 -11.87 -13.43 -23.32
CA VAL A 327 -12.12 -14.83 -22.94
C VAL A 327 -13.59 -15.05 -22.56
N ASP A 328 -14.23 -14.13 -21.82
CA ASP A 328 -15.67 -14.21 -21.50
C ASP A 328 -16.55 -14.21 -22.76
N ALA A 329 -16.18 -13.43 -23.79
CA ALA A 329 -16.88 -13.38 -25.06
C ALA A 329 -16.55 -14.55 -26.02
N GLY A 330 -15.41 -15.23 -25.81
CA GLY A 330 -14.93 -16.35 -26.63
C GLY A 330 -15.42 -17.72 -26.16
N GLU A 331 -15.38 -17.99 -24.85
CA GLU A 331 -15.88 -19.25 -24.26
C GLU A 331 -17.41 -19.31 -24.19
N LYS A 332 -18.10 -18.17 -24.29
CA LYS A 332 -19.56 -18.08 -24.12
C LYS A 332 -20.30 -18.63 -25.33
N VAL A 333 -20.98 -19.77 -25.13
CA VAL A 333 -21.96 -20.35 -26.05
C VAL A 333 -23.20 -19.43 -26.12
N ALA A 334 -23.14 -18.43 -26.99
CA ALA A 334 -24.22 -17.48 -27.25
C ALA A 334 -24.82 -17.66 -28.66
N SER A 335 -26.07 -17.23 -28.83
CA SER A 335 -26.72 -17.07 -30.14
C SER A 335 -27.28 -15.64 -30.24
N PRO A 336 -26.77 -14.79 -31.15
CA PRO A 336 -25.59 -15.02 -32.00
C PRO A 336 -24.30 -15.21 -31.16
N PRO A 337 -23.24 -15.83 -31.73
CA PRO A 337 -21.94 -15.92 -31.07
C PRO A 337 -21.33 -14.54 -30.80
N THR A 338 -20.28 -14.48 -29.98
CA THR A 338 -19.60 -13.23 -29.58
C THR A 338 -18.10 -13.21 -29.88
N THR A 339 -17.64 -14.09 -30.77
CA THR A 339 -16.23 -14.24 -31.16
C THR A 339 -15.65 -12.99 -31.84
N GLY A 340 -16.48 -12.19 -32.53
CA GLY A 340 -16.10 -10.89 -33.09
C GLY A 340 -15.79 -9.83 -32.01
N ASP A 341 -16.53 -9.83 -30.91
CA ASP A 341 -16.22 -9.02 -29.71
C ASP A 341 -14.97 -9.58 -29.00
N ALA A 342 -14.84 -10.90 -28.88
CA ALA A 342 -13.71 -11.58 -28.25
C ALA A 342 -12.36 -11.20 -28.88
N LEU A 343 -12.28 -11.23 -30.21
CA LEU A 343 -11.09 -10.86 -30.97
C LEU A 343 -10.72 -9.38 -30.82
N GLY A 344 -11.71 -8.49 -30.76
CA GLY A 344 -11.49 -7.07 -30.55
C GLY A 344 -10.99 -6.74 -29.14
N TYR A 345 -11.53 -7.39 -28.11
CA TYR A 345 -11.04 -7.26 -26.73
C TYR A 345 -9.61 -7.80 -26.58
N LEU A 346 -9.28 -8.95 -27.18
CA LEU A 346 -7.92 -9.49 -27.14
C LEU A 346 -6.90 -8.62 -27.92
N ALA A 347 -7.33 -7.95 -28.99
CA ALA A 347 -6.50 -6.95 -29.68
C ALA A 347 -6.23 -5.71 -28.80
N LEU A 348 -7.23 -5.24 -28.03
CA LEU A 348 -7.05 -4.17 -27.04
C LEU A 348 -6.09 -4.59 -25.91
N ALA A 349 -6.22 -5.82 -25.40
CA ALA A 349 -5.32 -6.37 -24.39
C ALA A 349 -3.87 -6.42 -24.88
N ALA A 350 -3.63 -6.97 -26.08
CA ALA A 350 -2.31 -7.05 -26.68
C ALA A 350 -1.65 -5.67 -26.88
N SER A 351 -2.41 -4.66 -27.27
CA SER A 351 -1.91 -3.29 -27.47
C SER A 351 -1.49 -2.61 -26.16
N GLU A 352 -2.28 -2.74 -25.08
CA GLU A 352 -1.90 -2.21 -23.77
C GLU A 352 -0.67 -2.94 -23.19
N LEU A 353 -0.54 -4.27 -23.38
CA LEU A 353 0.65 -5.05 -22.97
C LEU A 353 1.90 -4.63 -23.75
N GLU A 354 1.82 -4.47 -25.07
CA GLU A 354 2.93 -3.98 -25.90
C GLU A 354 3.38 -2.59 -25.45
N SER A 355 2.43 -1.72 -25.06
CA SER A 355 2.75 -0.42 -24.50
C SER A 355 3.54 -0.46 -23.18
N LEU A 356 3.56 -1.58 -22.44
CA LEU A 356 4.39 -1.74 -21.24
C LEU A 356 5.84 -2.08 -21.59
N GLU A 357 6.07 -2.89 -22.62
CA GLU A 357 7.42 -3.24 -23.06
C GLU A 357 8.22 -2.03 -23.54
N ASP A 358 7.59 -1.14 -24.32
CA ASP A 358 8.30 0.00 -24.93
C ASP A 358 8.71 1.05 -23.90
N LYS A 359 7.91 1.22 -22.84
CA LYS A 359 8.27 2.02 -21.65
C LYS A 359 9.54 1.46 -20.98
N ASP A 360 9.71 0.14 -20.96
CA ASP A 360 10.87 -0.55 -20.39
C ASP A 360 12.10 -0.56 -21.34
N LYS A 361 11.89 -0.41 -22.65
CA LYS A 361 12.97 -0.22 -23.65
C LYS A 361 13.56 1.19 -23.56
N GLY A 362 12.70 2.22 -23.49
CA GLY A 362 13.13 3.64 -23.48
C GLY A 362 14.06 4.01 -22.32
N PHE A 363 13.76 3.53 -21.10
CA PHE A 363 14.55 3.87 -19.91
C PHE A 363 16.00 3.34 -19.92
N ARG A 364 16.33 2.32 -20.72
CA ARG A 364 17.67 1.73 -20.78
C ARG A 364 18.74 2.69 -21.35
N LYS A 365 18.31 3.76 -22.02
CA LYS A 365 19.20 4.82 -22.54
C LYS A 365 19.53 5.91 -21.50
N LEU A 366 18.86 5.93 -20.33
CA LEU A 366 19.06 6.96 -19.32
C LEU A 366 20.23 6.60 -18.38
N LYS A 367 21.41 7.16 -18.69
CA LYS A 367 22.69 6.90 -18.01
C LYS A 367 22.65 7.31 -16.52
N GLY A 368 22.35 6.35 -15.64
CA GLY A 368 22.35 6.55 -14.18
C GLY A 368 21.63 5.46 -13.37
N PHE A 369 20.58 4.83 -13.92
CA PHE A 369 19.77 3.81 -13.22
C PHE A 369 20.38 2.39 -13.28
N GLY A 370 21.68 2.29 -12.98
CA GLY A 370 22.46 1.06 -13.14
C GLY A 370 22.48 0.12 -11.93
N LYS A 371 21.33 -0.42 -11.49
CA LYS A 371 21.31 -1.58 -10.55
C LYS A 371 20.02 -2.41 -10.53
N GLY A 372 18.86 -1.83 -10.84
CA GLY A 372 17.54 -2.50 -10.94
C GLY A 372 17.40 -3.49 -12.12
N ARG A 373 18.33 -4.45 -12.24
CA ARG A 373 18.46 -5.39 -13.37
C ARG A 373 17.81 -6.75 -13.11
N GLU A 374 17.70 -7.20 -11.86
CA GLU A 374 16.92 -8.40 -11.48
C GLU A 374 15.42 -8.11 -11.56
N ALA A 375 14.97 -7.14 -10.76
CA ALA A 375 13.82 -6.27 -10.96
C ALA A 375 13.17 -6.31 -12.37
N GLY A 376 13.88 -5.76 -13.37
CA GLY A 376 13.38 -5.65 -14.74
C GLY A 376 13.25 -6.97 -15.51
N LYS A 377 13.83 -8.08 -15.04
CA LYS A 377 13.60 -9.43 -15.61
C LYS A 377 12.25 -9.99 -15.17
N GLY A 378 11.94 -9.96 -13.88
CA GLY A 378 10.74 -10.58 -13.32
C GLY A 378 9.46 -9.99 -13.90
N ARG A 379 9.35 -8.65 -13.88
CA ARG A 379 8.28 -7.90 -14.54
C ARG A 379 8.19 -8.22 -16.05
N LYS A 380 9.33 -8.24 -16.77
CA LYS A 380 9.31 -8.57 -18.20
C LYS A 380 8.79 -10.00 -18.41
N GLY A 381 9.15 -10.94 -17.53
CA GLY A 381 8.63 -12.30 -17.52
C GLY A 381 7.10 -12.34 -17.48
N LYS A 382 6.46 -11.74 -16.46
CA LYS A 382 4.99 -11.78 -16.35
C LYS A 382 4.27 -11.01 -17.46
N VAL A 383 4.76 -9.83 -17.88
CA VAL A 383 4.16 -9.10 -19.03
C VAL A 383 4.30 -9.89 -20.34
N GLN A 384 5.41 -10.60 -20.55
CA GLN A 384 5.61 -11.49 -21.70
C GLN A 384 4.68 -12.71 -21.63
N GLU A 385 4.56 -13.35 -20.46
CA GLU A 385 3.68 -14.51 -20.23
C GLU A 385 2.20 -14.17 -20.43
N GLU A 386 1.76 -12.98 -19.97
CA GLU A 386 0.43 -12.46 -20.22
C GLU A 386 0.18 -12.11 -21.70
N LYS A 387 1.21 -11.67 -22.43
CA LYS A 387 1.16 -11.46 -23.88
C LYS A 387 1.05 -12.78 -24.65
N GLU A 388 1.82 -13.79 -24.27
CA GLU A 388 1.78 -15.14 -24.83
C GLU A 388 0.42 -15.81 -24.56
N SER A 389 -0.12 -15.67 -23.35
CA SER A 389 -1.48 -16.10 -23.00
C SER A 389 -2.55 -15.43 -23.86
N THR A 390 -2.49 -14.09 -23.95
CA THR A 390 -3.44 -13.28 -24.74
C THR A 390 -3.44 -13.68 -26.22
N GLU A 391 -2.26 -13.87 -26.82
CA GLU A 391 -2.13 -14.26 -28.22
C GLU A 391 -2.53 -15.73 -28.48
N ALA A 392 -2.35 -16.63 -27.49
CA ALA A 392 -2.83 -18.01 -27.56
C ALA A 392 -4.37 -18.07 -27.62
N PHE A 393 -5.07 -17.37 -26.72
CA PHE A 393 -6.53 -17.22 -26.76
C PHE A 393 -7.00 -16.59 -28.09
N ARG A 394 -6.33 -15.52 -28.53
CA ARG A 394 -6.66 -14.80 -29.77
C ARG A 394 -6.50 -15.68 -31.00
N SER A 395 -5.42 -16.47 -31.07
CA SER A 395 -5.15 -17.41 -32.17
C SER A 395 -6.22 -18.50 -32.26
N ALA A 396 -6.64 -19.05 -31.12
CA ALA A 396 -7.69 -20.06 -31.06
C ALA A 396 -9.05 -19.49 -31.49
N TYR A 397 -9.49 -18.37 -30.89
CA TYR A 397 -10.77 -17.75 -31.25
C TYR A 397 -10.76 -17.23 -32.70
N LYS A 398 -9.61 -16.82 -33.24
CA LYS A 398 -9.49 -16.46 -34.66
C LYS A 398 -9.75 -17.68 -35.55
N LYS A 399 -9.12 -18.83 -35.23
CA LYS A 399 -9.37 -20.08 -35.96
C LYS A 399 -10.85 -20.47 -35.94
N VAL A 400 -11.52 -20.39 -34.78
CA VAL A 400 -12.96 -20.70 -34.67
C VAL A 400 -13.83 -19.66 -35.41
N ASN A 401 -13.51 -18.37 -35.33
CA ASN A 401 -14.23 -17.34 -36.08
C ASN A 401 -14.12 -17.56 -37.60
N ASP A 402 -12.90 -17.78 -38.11
CA ASP A 402 -12.60 -17.92 -39.53
C ASP A 402 -13.10 -19.26 -40.14
N THR A 403 -13.66 -20.17 -39.32
CA THR A 403 -14.13 -21.49 -39.78
C THR A 403 -15.57 -21.84 -39.38
N VAL A 404 -16.14 -21.20 -38.35
CA VAL A 404 -17.47 -21.54 -37.82
C VAL A 404 -18.39 -20.32 -37.73
N HIS A 405 -17.92 -19.20 -37.19
CA HIS A 405 -18.80 -18.08 -36.81
C HIS A 405 -18.81 -16.89 -37.78
N PHE A 406 -17.74 -16.72 -38.56
CA PHE A 406 -17.56 -15.71 -39.61
C PHE A 406 -17.93 -14.27 -39.20
N GLN A 407 -17.73 -13.91 -37.93
CA GLN A 407 -18.13 -12.60 -37.43
C GLN A 407 -17.13 -11.51 -37.82
N PRO A 408 -17.61 -10.29 -38.14
CA PRO A 408 -16.75 -9.11 -38.18
C PRO A 408 -16.16 -8.84 -36.79
N ILE A 409 -14.89 -8.43 -36.75
CA ILE A 409 -14.23 -8.03 -35.49
C ILE A 409 -14.79 -6.66 -35.08
N THR A 410 -15.33 -6.57 -33.86
CA THR A 410 -15.99 -5.34 -33.39
C THR A 410 -14.96 -4.22 -33.14
N PRO A 411 -15.20 -2.98 -33.64
CA PRO A 411 -14.27 -1.87 -33.45
C PRO A 411 -14.01 -1.51 -31.99
N ALA A 412 -12.76 -1.14 -31.69
CA ALA A 412 -12.28 -0.76 -30.36
C ALA A 412 -13.20 0.23 -29.63
N GLN A 413 -13.62 1.31 -30.29
CA GLN A 413 -14.47 2.34 -29.67
C GLN A 413 -15.83 1.77 -29.22
N THR A 414 -16.41 0.86 -30.00
CA THR A 414 -17.67 0.17 -29.67
C THR A 414 -17.49 -0.72 -28.45
N LEU A 415 -16.37 -1.46 -28.36
CA LEU A 415 -16.07 -2.31 -27.20
C LEU A 415 -15.82 -1.49 -25.93
N ILE A 416 -15.06 -0.38 -26.04
CA ILE A 416 -14.82 0.55 -24.93
C ILE A 416 -16.15 1.14 -24.40
N SER A 417 -17.11 1.44 -25.29
CA SER A 417 -18.45 1.91 -24.89
C SER A 417 -19.32 0.85 -24.19
N ARG A 418 -18.95 -0.43 -24.27
CA ARG A 418 -19.67 -1.57 -23.66
C ARG A 418 -19.03 -2.05 -22.34
N LEU A 419 -17.98 -1.39 -21.84
CA LEU A 419 -17.26 -1.85 -20.66
C LEU A 419 -18.16 -1.89 -19.41
N PRO A 420 -18.22 -3.02 -18.68
CA PRO A 420 -19.00 -3.13 -17.46
C PRO A 420 -18.34 -2.35 -16.31
N SER A 421 -19.12 -2.01 -15.29
CA SER A 421 -18.56 -1.46 -14.04
C SER A 421 -17.64 -2.48 -13.36
N GLY A 422 -16.52 -2.00 -12.82
CA GLY A 422 -15.63 -2.82 -12.00
C GLY A 422 -16.29 -3.27 -10.68
N ARG A 423 -15.84 -4.41 -10.15
CA ARG A 423 -16.29 -5.00 -8.88
C ARG A 423 -15.12 -5.08 -7.90
N ALA A 424 -15.33 -4.65 -6.66
CA ALA A 424 -14.36 -4.86 -5.58
C ALA A 424 -14.39 -6.31 -5.08
N ALA A 425 -13.21 -6.86 -4.79
CA ALA A 425 -13.04 -8.06 -3.98
C ALA A 425 -12.77 -7.71 -2.50
N LEU A 426 -12.09 -6.60 -2.25
CA LEU A 426 -11.73 -6.10 -0.92
C LEU A 426 -12.00 -4.60 -0.79
N ALA A 427 -12.30 -4.17 0.44
CA ALA A 427 -12.57 -2.78 0.84
C ALA A 427 -11.51 -2.30 1.86
N PRO A 428 -11.26 -0.98 1.98
CA PRO A 428 -10.39 -0.45 3.02
C PRO A 428 -10.99 -0.76 4.40
N LYS A 429 -10.16 -1.16 5.36
CA LYS A 429 -10.62 -1.35 6.75
C LYS A 429 -10.73 0.01 7.43
N PRO A 430 -11.85 0.36 8.09
CA PRO A 430 -11.93 1.58 8.90
C PRO A 430 -10.81 1.60 9.95
N PHE A 431 -10.16 2.77 10.11
CA PHE A 431 -9.11 2.97 11.09
C PHE A 431 -9.53 4.05 12.09
N SER A 432 -9.36 3.76 13.37
CA SER A 432 -9.38 4.74 14.46
C SER A 432 -8.00 4.78 15.11
N LEU A 433 -7.66 5.88 15.78
CA LEU A 433 -6.48 5.92 16.64
C LEU A 433 -6.57 4.84 17.74
N PRO A 434 -5.43 4.30 18.21
CA PRO A 434 -5.42 3.45 19.39
C PRO A 434 -5.89 4.23 20.64
N PRO A 435 -6.41 3.55 21.67
CA PRO A 435 -6.73 4.19 22.94
C PRO A 435 -5.52 4.94 23.52
N PRO A 436 -5.71 6.13 24.11
CA PRO A 436 -4.67 6.85 24.85
C PRO A 436 -3.99 5.97 25.92
N THR A 437 -2.66 5.87 25.89
CA THR A 437 -1.89 5.09 26.88
C THR A 437 -2.02 5.63 28.31
N PHE A 438 -2.26 6.94 28.44
CA PHE A 438 -2.62 7.61 29.69
C PHE A 438 -3.76 8.61 29.41
N ARG A 439 -4.36 9.18 30.46
CA ARG A 439 -5.52 10.08 30.35
C ARG A 439 -5.25 11.45 30.98
N PRO A 440 -6.01 12.49 30.60
CA PRO A 440 -6.15 13.74 31.37
C PRO A 440 -6.42 13.48 32.85
N SER A 441 -5.79 14.26 33.73
CA SER A 441 -6.00 14.25 35.18
C SER A 441 -7.39 14.78 35.54
N ALA A 442 -7.95 15.70 34.76
CA ALA A 442 -9.35 16.12 34.87
C ALA A 442 -10.36 15.03 34.43
N GLY A 443 -9.90 13.92 33.83
CA GLY A 443 -10.71 12.85 33.25
C GLY A 443 -11.47 11.94 34.24
N GLY A 444 -11.70 12.40 35.48
CA GLY A 444 -12.39 11.68 36.56
C GLY A 444 -13.92 11.66 36.47
N GLY A 445 -14.51 12.14 35.36
CA GLY A 445 -15.92 11.94 35.06
C GLY A 445 -16.28 10.45 34.93
N PRO A 446 -17.55 10.06 35.15
CA PRO A 446 -17.96 8.67 34.95
C PRO A 446 -17.65 8.23 33.50
N PRO A 447 -17.33 6.94 33.28
CA PRO A 447 -17.08 6.46 31.93
C PRO A 447 -18.28 6.76 31.03
N TYR A 448 -18.00 7.09 29.76
CA TYR A 448 -19.04 7.10 28.72
C TYR A 448 -19.92 5.86 28.90
N PRO A 449 -21.25 6.00 29.02
CA PRO A 449 -22.12 4.85 29.17
C PRO A 449 -21.84 3.91 27.99
N PRO A 450 -21.69 2.59 28.21
CA PRO A 450 -21.43 1.67 27.12
C PRO A 450 -22.54 1.82 26.07
N PRO A 451 -22.23 1.69 24.77
CA PRO A 451 -23.24 1.78 23.72
C PRO A 451 -24.38 0.83 24.10
N PRO A 452 -25.65 1.31 24.08
CA PRO A 452 -26.76 0.60 24.70
C PRO A 452 -26.82 -0.83 24.14
N PRO A 453 -26.87 -1.86 25.00
CA PRO A 453 -26.68 -3.23 24.56
C PRO A 453 -27.71 -3.54 23.47
N HIS A 454 -27.21 -3.93 22.29
CA HIS A 454 -28.07 -4.50 21.25
C HIS A 454 -28.89 -5.60 21.91
N LYS A 455 -30.23 -5.50 21.79
CA LYS A 455 -31.16 -6.40 22.47
C LYS A 455 -30.80 -7.84 22.13
N VAL A 456 -30.15 -8.52 23.07
CA VAL A 456 -29.76 -9.93 22.93
C VAL A 456 -31.06 -10.72 22.77
N PRO A 457 -31.22 -11.52 21.69
CA PRO A 457 -32.38 -12.40 21.57
C PRO A 457 -32.47 -13.30 22.81
N PRO A 458 -33.67 -13.63 23.31
CA PRO A 458 -33.80 -14.47 24.49
C PRO A 458 -33.06 -15.81 24.27
N PRO A 459 -32.33 -16.32 25.28
CA PRO A 459 -31.51 -17.50 25.11
C PRO A 459 -32.37 -18.74 24.79
N LEU A 460 -31.86 -19.57 23.89
CA LEU A 460 -32.40 -20.92 23.68
C LEU A 460 -32.16 -21.78 24.93
N PRO A 461 -33.04 -22.76 25.23
CA PRO A 461 -32.85 -23.67 26.36
C PRO A 461 -31.55 -24.49 26.20
N PRO A 462 -30.92 -24.89 27.32
CA PRO A 462 -29.64 -25.59 27.29
C PRO A 462 -29.79 -27.02 26.76
N PRO A 463 -28.81 -27.54 25.99
CA PRO A 463 -28.68 -28.97 25.75
C PRO A 463 -28.06 -29.68 26.96
N ASP A 464 -28.60 -30.84 27.33
CA ASP A 464 -27.90 -31.80 28.19
C ASP A 464 -26.63 -32.34 27.49
N GLY A 465 -25.58 -32.65 28.25
CA GLY A 465 -24.39 -33.30 27.67
C GLY A 465 -23.10 -33.15 28.49
N THR A 466 -22.93 -34.01 29.49
CA THR A 466 -21.66 -34.21 30.22
C THR A 466 -20.48 -34.54 29.32
N TYR A 467 -19.30 -33.93 29.57
CA TYR A 467 -17.99 -34.52 29.25
C TYR A 467 -16.98 -34.23 30.38
N PRO A 468 -16.18 -35.22 30.85
CA PRO A 468 -15.28 -35.07 32.00
C PRO A 468 -13.78 -34.97 31.63
N GLY A 469 -12.99 -34.35 32.52
CA GLY A 469 -11.60 -34.70 32.88
C GLY A 469 -10.47 -34.58 31.82
N GLY A 470 -9.36 -33.90 32.14
CA GLY A 470 -8.24 -33.70 31.19
C GLY A 470 -6.83 -33.41 31.73
N ASP A 471 -6.61 -33.47 33.04
CA ASP A 471 -5.28 -33.51 33.72
C ASP A 471 -4.25 -32.38 33.42
N ASN A 472 -2.99 -32.57 33.84
CA ASN A 472 -2.09 -31.53 34.34
C ASN A 472 -0.59 -31.72 33.96
N GLY A 473 0.20 -30.65 34.08
CA GLY A 473 1.67 -30.63 33.96
C GLY A 473 2.22 -29.99 32.67
N GLY A 474 3.40 -29.36 32.67
CA GLY A 474 4.26 -28.99 33.80
C GLY A 474 5.65 -28.48 33.38
N ALA A 475 6.25 -27.61 34.21
CA ALA A 475 7.67 -27.19 34.30
C ALA A 475 8.44 -26.72 33.04
N GLY A 476 9.23 -25.64 33.20
CA GLY A 476 10.20 -25.19 32.19
C GLY A 476 10.80 -23.81 32.49
N VAL A 477 11.85 -23.76 33.31
CA VAL A 477 12.65 -22.55 33.56
C VAL A 477 13.96 -22.66 32.77
N GLY A 478 14.43 -21.56 32.18
CA GLY A 478 15.72 -21.48 31.51
C GLY A 478 16.19 -20.03 31.41
N GLU A 479 17.24 -19.70 32.16
CA GLU A 479 17.97 -18.43 32.05
C GLU A 479 19.03 -18.53 30.94
N GLY A 480 19.39 -17.38 30.35
CA GLY A 480 20.42 -17.26 29.33
C GLY A 480 20.84 -15.80 29.21
N ASP A 481 22.15 -15.55 29.30
CA ASP A 481 22.74 -14.25 29.66
C ASP A 481 23.51 -13.60 28.47
N ASP A 482 24.17 -12.47 28.74
CA ASP A 482 25.17 -11.73 27.96
C ASP A 482 26.02 -12.57 26.94
N SER A 483 26.53 -12.03 25.81
CA SER A 483 26.68 -10.65 25.30
C SER A 483 26.83 -10.72 23.74
N SER A 484 27.45 -9.85 22.93
CA SER A 484 28.30 -8.65 23.08
C SER A 484 28.31 -7.77 21.80
N ASP A 485 29.04 -6.66 21.85
CA ASP A 485 29.64 -5.79 20.81
C ASP A 485 29.56 -6.16 19.31
N ASP A 486 29.32 -5.12 18.48
CA ASP A 486 29.92 -4.98 17.13
C ASP A 486 29.97 -3.47 16.73
N GLU A 487 31.09 -2.99 16.18
CA GLU A 487 31.36 -1.54 15.98
C GLU A 487 30.86 -0.94 14.64
N ASP A 488 30.90 0.39 14.55
CA ASP A 488 30.41 1.19 13.41
C ASP A 488 31.24 1.00 12.13
N GLY A 489 30.58 0.68 11.01
CA GLY A 489 31.23 0.79 9.69
C GLY A 489 30.50 0.19 8.50
N MET A 490 29.44 0.85 7.99
CA MET A 490 29.06 0.64 6.58
C MET A 490 28.44 1.84 5.86
N ASP A 491 28.75 1.85 4.56
CA ASP A 491 28.42 2.76 3.48
C ASP A 491 26.92 3.06 3.24
N GLY A 492 26.70 3.95 2.27
CA GLY A 492 25.39 4.46 1.91
C GLY A 492 24.39 3.40 1.43
N ALA A 493 23.44 3.04 2.29
CA ALA A 493 22.26 2.25 1.92
C ALA A 493 21.52 2.85 0.70
N GLU A 494 21.67 2.13 -0.42
CA GLU A 494 20.84 2.21 -1.62
C GLU A 494 19.41 1.71 -1.28
N LEU A 495 18.39 2.21 -1.99
CA LEU A 495 17.04 1.67 -1.84
C LEU A 495 16.98 0.30 -2.54
N GLY A 496 16.41 -0.70 -1.85
CA GLY A 496 16.11 -2.00 -2.48
C GLY A 496 15.04 -1.84 -3.55
N ASP A 497 15.38 -2.14 -4.80
CA ASP A 497 14.44 -2.17 -5.93
C ASP A 497 13.48 -3.38 -5.80
N TYR A 498 12.43 -3.26 -4.99
CA TYR A 498 11.38 -4.27 -4.83
C TYR A 498 9.95 -3.74 -5.09
N PHE A 499 9.14 -4.62 -5.68
CA PHE A 499 7.96 -4.28 -6.49
C PHE A 499 6.63 -4.34 -5.73
N GLY A 500 5.59 -3.76 -6.33
CA GLY A 500 4.22 -3.82 -5.80
C GLY A 500 3.61 -5.21 -5.86
N ALA A 501 2.53 -5.44 -5.11
CA ALA A 501 1.74 -6.65 -5.31
C ALA A 501 1.20 -6.69 -6.75
N GLY A 502 0.89 -5.53 -7.34
CA GLY A 502 0.59 -5.38 -8.76
C GLY A 502 1.76 -5.39 -9.73
N GLN A 503 2.87 -6.06 -9.39
CA GLN A 503 3.82 -6.63 -10.36
C GLN A 503 4.15 -8.12 -10.06
N TYR A 504 3.33 -8.76 -9.23
CA TYR A 504 3.11 -10.22 -9.26
C TYR A 504 1.95 -10.61 -10.19
N PHE A 505 1.48 -9.62 -10.96
CA PHE A 505 0.66 -9.67 -12.15
C PHE A 505 1.43 -8.94 -13.25
#